data_AF-A0A1I3R7X1-F1
#
_entry.id   AF-A0A1I3R7X1-F1
#
_cell.length_a   1.000
_cell.length_b   1.000
_cell.length_c   1.000
_cell.angle_alpha   90.00
_cell.angle_beta   90.00
_cell.angle_gamma   90.00
#
_symmetry.space_group_name_H-M   'P 1'
#
loop_
_entity.id
_entity.type
_entity.pdbx_description
1 polymer ?
#
loop_
_entity_poly.entity_id
_entity_poly.type
_entity_poly.pdbx_seq_one_letter_code
_entity_poly.pdbx_strand_id
1 'polypeptide(L)'
;MPFLRSASFGGLFAVTFTVAATSQVAFSLLGLLMVATSPTMFKMNGAPATNPAQALGVLVLLLAMLLIMNAGMSAIGAGIWVLVRRALPGMKPAPAADTDVF
;
A
#
# COMPACT_ATOMS: atom_id res chain seq x y z
N MET A 1 -0.59 13.78 17.19
CA MET A 1 0.36 13.11 16.27
C MET A 1 1.55 12.44 17.01
N PRO A 2 1.33 11.60 18.04
CA PRO A 2 2.44 10.91 18.72
C PRO A 2 3.09 9.82 17.84
N PHE A 3 2.28 9.04 17.10
CA PHE A 3 2.78 7.98 16.22
C PHE A 3 3.76 8.50 15.16
N LEU A 4 3.42 9.56 14.43
CA LEU A 4 4.32 10.12 13.42
C LEU A 4 5.65 10.62 14.02
N ARG A 5 5.67 11.06 15.28
CA ARG A 5 6.90 11.51 15.93
C ARG A 5 7.82 10.34 16.30
N SER A 6 7.28 9.25 16.86
CA SER A 6 8.09 8.15 17.40
C SER A 6 8.15 6.87 16.54
N ALA A 7 7.29 6.72 15.53
CA ALA A 7 7.20 5.48 14.76
C ALA A 7 8.50 5.16 14.01
N SER A 8 8.89 3.89 14.02
CA SER A 8 9.98 3.39 13.18
C SER A 8 9.63 3.51 11.69
N PHE A 9 10.64 3.43 10.82
CA PHE A 9 10.42 3.34 9.37
C PHE A 9 9.41 2.24 9.02
N GLY A 10 9.58 1.05 9.62
CA GLY A 10 8.69 -0.09 9.41
C GLY A 10 7.25 0.20 9.84
N GLY A 11 7.05 0.90 10.96
CA GLY A 11 5.70 1.30 11.41
C GLY A 11 5.01 2.25 10.44
N LEU A 12 5.75 3.23 9.89
CA LEU A 12 5.20 4.17 8.91
C LEU A 12 4.89 3.49 7.58
N PHE A 13 5.83 2.69 7.08
CA PHE A 13 5.65 1.89 5.88
C PHE A 13 4.44 0.96 6.03
N ALA A 14 4.36 0.20 7.12
CA ALA A 14 3.30 -0.78 7.33
C ALA A 14 1.92 -0.11 7.34
N VAL A 15 1.77 1.04 8.01
CA VAL A 15 0.49 1.75 8.04
C VAL A 15 0.08 2.23 6.65
N THR A 16 0.95 2.92 5.92
CA THR A 16 0.58 3.45 4.59
C THR A 16 0.37 2.33 3.57
N PHE A 17 1.24 1.32 3.59
CA PHE A 17 1.14 0.17 2.70
C PHE A 17 -0.14 -0.60 2.96
N THR A 18 -0.45 -0.90 4.22
CA THR A 18 -1.62 -1.71 4.59
C THR A 18 -2.91 -1.03 4.18
N VAL A 19 -3.08 0.27 4.47
CA VAL A 19 -4.31 1.01 4.10
C VAL A 19 -4.54 1.00 2.58
N ALA A 20 -3.49 1.23 1.81
CA ALA A 20 -3.60 1.20 0.36
C ALA A 20 -3.79 -0.23 -0.18
N ALA A 21 -3.09 -1.22 0.37
CA ALA A 21 -3.21 -2.62 -0.02
C ALA A 21 -4.61 -3.17 0.27
N THR A 22 -5.20 -2.87 1.44
CA THR A 22 -6.57 -3.29 1.76
C THR A 22 -7.58 -2.69 0.80
N SER A 23 -7.39 -1.42 0.41
CA SER A 23 -8.24 -0.76 -0.57
C SER A 23 -8.10 -1.42 -1.95
N GLN A 24 -6.88 -1.71 -2.39
CA GLN A 24 -6.59 -2.41 -3.65
C GLN A 24 -7.24 -3.79 -3.68
N VAL A 25 -7.12 -4.57 -2.61
CA VAL A 25 -7.78 -5.88 -2.47
C VAL A 25 -9.29 -5.74 -2.55
N ALA A 26 -9.89 -4.78 -1.85
CA ALA A 26 -11.34 -4.55 -1.90
C ALA A 26 -11.83 -4.22 -3.33
N PHE A 27 -11.12 -3.36 -4.06
CA PHE A 27 -11.44 -3.07 -5.46
C PHE A 27 -11.20 -4.27 -6.37
N SER A 28 -10.19 -5.10 -6.11
CA SER A 28 -9.98 -6.34 -6.85
C SER A 28 -11.09 -7.35 -6.66
N LEU A 29 -11.72 -7.43 -5.49
CA LEU A 29 -12.91 -8.26 -5.28
C LEU A 29 -14.09 -7.79 -6.15
N LEU A 30 -14.28 -6.48 -6.31
CA LEU A 30 -15.24 -5.93 -7.26
C LEU A 30 -14.86 -6.27 -8.71
N GLY A 31 -13.56 -6.23 -9.02
CA GLY A 31 -13.02 -6.68 -10.30
C GLY A 31 -13.31 -8.16 -10.59
N LEU A 32 -13.22 -9.04 -9.59
CA LEU A 32 -13.51 -10.47 -9.75
C LEU A 32 -14.97 -10.72 -10.15
N LEU A 33 -15.92 -9.93 -9.64
CA LEU A 33 -17.31 -9.98 -10.09
C LEU A 33 -17.42 -9.64 -11.60
N MET A 34 -16.68 -8.64 -12.05
CA MET A 34 -16.66 -8.19 -13.46
C MET A 34 -15.95 -9.17 -14.39
N VAL A 35 -15.00 -9.97 -13.91
CA VAL A 35 -14.30 -10.99 -14.71
C VAL A 35 -15.28 -12.02 -15.28
N ALA A 36 -16.30 -12.40 -14.50
CA ALA A 36 -17.30 -13.38 -14.94
C ALA A 36 -18.42 -12.75 -15.78
N THR A 37 -18.85 -11.52 -15.47
CA THR A 37 -20.01 -10.89 -16.10
C THR A 37 -19.67 -10.02 -17.31
N SER A 38 -18.45 -9.49 -17.39
CA SER A 38 -18.03 -8.55 -18.44
C SER A 38 -16.50 -8.61 -18.69
N PRO A 39 -15.97 -9.77 -19.15
CA PRO A 39 -14.53 -9.95 -19.36
C PRO A 39 -13.93 -8.96 -20.37
N THR A 40 -14.72 -8.47 -21.33
CA THR A 40 -14.28 -7.50 -22.36
C THR A 40 -13.86 -6.14 -21.79
N MET A 41 -14.21 -5.84 -20.53
CA MET A 41 -13.75 -4.64 -19.80
C MET A 41 -12.23 -4.69 -19.51
N PHE A 42 -11.65 -5.89 -19.44
CA PHE A 42 -10.22 -6.07 -19.18
C PHE A 42 -9.48 -6.11 -20.50
N LYS A 43 -8.46 -5.27 -20.65
CA LYS A 43 -7.64 -5.21 -21.87
C LYS A 43 -6.29 -5.88 -21.66
N MET A 44 -5.95 -6.81 -22.54
CA MET A 44 -4.67 -7.47 -22.63
C MET A 44 -3.99 -7.01 -23.92
N ASN A 45 -2.84 -6.33 -23.80
CA ASN A 45 -2.09 -5.78 -24.95
C ASN A 45 -2.94 -4.88 -25.88
N GLY A 46 -3.88 -4.11 -25.31
CA GLY A 46 -4.76 -3.21 -26.05
C GLY A 46 -6.03 -3.86 -26.64
N ALA A 47 -6.10 -5.19 -26.69
CA ALA A 47 -7.29 -5.93 -27.09
C ALA A 47 -8.15 -6.30 -25.86
N PRO A 48 -9.49 -6.28 -25.96
CA PRO A 48 -10.37 -6.77 -24.90
C PRO A 48 -10.19 -8.28 -24.69
N ALA A 49 -10.23 -8.72 -23.44
CA ALA A 49 -10.14 -10.13 -23.09
C ALA A 49 -11.36 -10.89 -23.64
N THR A 50 -11.10 -12.05 -24.25
CA THR A 50 -12.14 -12.85 -24.92
C THR A 50 -12.70 -13.96 -24.03
N ASN A 51 -12.06 -14.22 -22.89
CA ASN A 51 -12.52 -15.20 -21.91
C ASN A 51 -12.21 -14.75 -20.46
N PRO A 52 -12.91 -15.32 -19.47
CA PRO A 52 -12.71 -14.97 -18.05
C PRO A 52 -11.29 -15.23 -17.54
N ALA A 53 -10.59 -16.25 -18.05
CA ALA A 53 -9.23 -16.57 -17.63
C ALA A 53 -8.24 -15.46 -17.99
N GLN A 54 -8.37 -14.87 -19.19
CA GLN A 54 -7.58 -13.71 -19.61
C GLN A 54 -7.90 -12.48 -18.77
N ALA A 55 -9.19 -12.21 -18.51
CA ALA A 55 -9.61 -11.09 -17.67
C ALA A 55 -9.06 -11.21 -16.23
N LEU A 56 -9.06 -12.42 -15.68
CA LEU A 56 -8.47 -12.72 -14.37
C LEU A 56 -6.95 -12.50 -14.38
N GLY A 57 -6.26 -12.93 -15.44
CA GLY A 57 -4.82 -12.68 -15.62
C GLY A 57 -4.49 -11.18 -15.61
N VAL A 58 -5.27 -10.37 -16.34
CA VAL A 58 -5.14 -8.90 -16.35
C VAL A 58 -5.41 -8.31 -14.97
N LEU A 59 -6.46 -8.75 -14.28
CA LEU A 59 -6.81 -8.26 -12.95
C LEU A 59 -5.70 -8.53 -11.93
N VAL A 60 -5.14 -9.75 -11.92
CA VAL A 60 -4.05 -10.14 -11.02
C VAL A 60 -2.77 -9.35 -11.34
N LEU A 61 -2.45 -9.18 -12.63
CA LEU A 61 -1.30 -8.38 -13.05
C LEU A 61 -1.42 -6.91 -12.60
N LEU A 62 -2.60 -6.31 -12.79
CA LEU A 62 -2.86 -4.94 -12.36
C LEU A 62 -2.77 -4.81 -10.83
N LEU A 63 -3.35 -5.75 -10.08
CA LEU A 63 -3.24 -5.77 -8.62
C LEU A 63 -1.77 -5.85 -8.19
N ALA A 64 -0.97 -6.74 -8.79
CA ALA A 64 0.45 -6.88 -8.48
C ALA A 64 1.23 -5.59 -8.77
N MET A 65 1.02 -4.97 -9.95
CA MET A 65 1.64 -3.67 -10.27
C MET A 65 1.27 -2.59 -9.27
N LEU A 66 -0.01 -2.49 -8.92
CA LEU A 66 -0.50 -1.50 -7.96
C LEU A 66 0.07 -1.72 -6.55
N LEU A 67 0.23 -2.98 -6.12
CA LEU A 67 0.87 -3.32 -4.85
C LEU A 67 2.35 -2.96 -4.84
N ILE A 68 3.08 -3.23 -5.93
CA ILE A 68 4.49 -2.85 -6.07
C ILE A 68 4.65 -1.33 -6.02
N MET A 69 3.82 -0.59 -6.77
CA MET A 69 3.82 0.87 -6.74
C MET A 69 3.48 1.41 -5.35
N ASN A 70 2.49 0.83 -4.68
CA ASN A 70 2.10 1.18 -3.32
C ASN A 70 3.26 0.96 -2.33
N ALA A 71 3.94 -0.19 -2.43
CA ALA A 71 5.12 -0.48 -1.59
C ALA A 71 6.23 0.56 -1.82
N GLY A 72 6.50 0.92 -3.08
CA GLY A 72 7.47 1.96 -3.43
C GLY A 72 7.11 3.33 -2.84
N MET A 73 5.87 3.79 -3.07
CA MET A 73 5.35 5.06 -2.54
C MET A 73 5.38 5.10 -1.01
N SER A 74 4.98 4.01 -0.36
CA SER A 74 5.01 3.86 1.10
C SER A 74 6.43 3.91 1.66
N ALA A 75 7.38 3.25 1.00
CA ALA A 75 8.78 3.28 1.40
C ALA A 75 9.39 4.68 1.24
N ILE A 76 9.10 5.36 0.12
CA ILE A 76 9.54 6.74 -0.12
C ILE A 76 8.96 7.67 0.95
N GLY A 77 7.65 7.60 1.21
CA GLY A 77 7.00 8.44 2.21
C GLY A 77 7.55 8.22 3.62
N ALA A 78 7.74 6.95 4.03
CA ALA A 78 8.35 6.61 5.31
C ALA A 78 9.80 7.11 5.40
N GLY A 79 10.58 6.97 4.33
CA GLY A 79 11.97 7.43 4.26
C GLY A 79 12.09 8.96 4.38
N ILE A 80 11.29 9.70 3.61
CA ILE A 80 11.23 11.17 3.70
C ILE A 80 10.87 11.60 5.11
N TRP A 81 9.86 10.97 5.72
CA TRP A 81 9.43 11.34 7.06
C TRP A 81 10.47 11.03 8.14
N VAL A 82 11.24 9.95 8.00
CA VAL A 82 12.40 9.68 8.88
C VAL A 82 13.48 10.75 8.69
N LEU A 83 13.79 11.16 7.46
CA LEU A 83 14.78 12.22 7.20
C LEU A 83 14.34 13.57 7.80
N VAL A 84 13.08 13.95 7.60
CA VAL A 84 12.50 15.17 8.18
C VAL A 84 12.64 15.20 9.70
N ARG A 85 12.42 14.07 10.38
CA ARG A 85 12.59 13.96 11.83
C ARG A 85 14.03 14.06 12.30
N ARG A 86 15.01 13.66 11.47
CA ARG A 86 16.44 13.82 11.77
C ARG A 86 16.91 15.25 11.55
N ALA A 87 16.34 15.95 10.58
CA ALA A 87 16.73 17.31 10.21
C ALA A 87 16.09 18.40 11.10
N LEU A 88 14.90 18.16 11.66
CA LEU A 88 14.18 19.17 12.42
C LEU A 88 14.42 19.08 13.94
N PRO A 89 15.07 20.07 14.57
CA PRO A 89 15.25 20.12 16.02
C PRO A 89 13.87 20.29 16.71
N GLY A 90 13.58 19.44 17.69
CA GLY A 90 12.29 19.41 18.41
C GLY A 90 11.36 18.26 18.04
N MET A 91 11.69 17.45 17.03
CA MET A 91 11.02 16.17 16.72
C MET A 91 11.80 14.94 17.20
N LYS A 92 12.77 15.16 18.11
CA LYS A 92 13.50 14.07 18.76
C LYS A 92 12.49 13.18 19.49
N PRO A 93 12.48 11.85 19.26
CA PRO A 93 11.59 10.95 19.98
C PRO A 93 11.81 11.16 21.48
N ALA A 94 10.75 11.48 22.22
CA ALA A 94 10.83 11.43 23.67
C ALA A 94 11.21 10.00 24.05
N PRO A 95 12.22 9.79 24.93
CA PRO A 95 12.52 8.46 25.42
C PRO A 95 11.22 7.83 25.95
N ALA A 96 11.01 6.56 25.62
CA ALA A 96 9.91 5.80 26.20
C ALA A 96 10.04 5.95 27.71
N ALA A 97 8.98 6.45 28.37
CA ALA A 97 8.96 6.48 29.82
C ALA A 97 9.18 5.04 30.28
N ASP A 98 10.27 4.82 31.01
CA ASP A 98 10.59 3.57 31.65
C ASP A 98 9.34 3.10 32.40
N THR A 99 8.71 2.06 31.86
CA THR A 99 7.68 1.30 32.58
C THR A 99 8.38 0.19 33.35
N ASP A 100 9.41 0.58 34.10
CA ASP A 100 9.96 -0.19 35.20
C ASP A 100 9.26 0.28 36.48
N VAL A 101 8.01 -0.16 36.68
CA VAL A 101 7.34 -0.04 37.98
C VAL A 101 6.52 -1.31 38.23
N PHE A 102 7.20 -2.25 38.92
CA PHE A 102 6.74 -3.40 39.72
C PHE A 102 5.90 -4.51 39.05
#